data_AF-A0A832FNE2-F1
#
_entry.id   AF-A0A832FNE2-F1
#
_cell.length_a   1.000
_cell.length_b   1.000
_cell.length_c   1.000
_cell.angle_alpha   90.00
_cell.angle_beta   90.00
_cell.angle_gamma   90.00
#
_symmetry.space_group_name_H-M   'P 1'
#
loop_
_entity.id
_entity.type
_entity.pdbx_description
1 polymer ?
#
loop_
_entity_poly.entity_id
_entity_poly.type
_entity_poly.pdbx_seq_one_letter_code
_entity_poly.pdbx_strand_id
1 'polypeptide(L)' 'MADKKLNLETLPDLLTVREVAEILRVSPLTIKRWGKRGKLPAIRINSRGDRRYKKEAVLWLLGIQPKENI' A
#
# COMPACT_ATOMS: atom_id res chain seq x y z
N MET A 1 -9.03 -17.61 -8.63
CA MET A 1 -9.16 -16.13 -8.59
C MET A 1 -8.16 -15.62 -9.61
N ALA A 2 -8.56 -14.74 -10.54
CA ALA A 2 -7.68 -14.30 -11.62
C ALA A 2 -6.35 -13.79 -11.04
N ASP A 3 -5.23 -14.33 -11.54
CA ASP A 3 -3.88 -13.81 -11.31
C ASP A 3 -3.80 -12.42 -11.97
N LYS A 4 -4.36 -11.42 -11.29
CA LYS A 4 -4.26 -10.03 -11.72
C LYS A 4 -2.88 -9.55 -11.33
N LYS A 5 -1.91 -9.76 -12.23
CA LYS A 5 -0.54 -9.27 -12.09
C LYS A 5 -0.59 -7.75 -11.83
N LEU A 6 -0.18 -7.32 -10.64
CA LEU A 6 -0.15 -5.89 -10.31
C LEU A 6 0.85 -5.16 -11.21
N ASN A 7 0.39 -4.12 -11.90
CA ASN A 7 1.23 -3.20 -12.65
C ASN A 7 1.36 -1.89 -11.87
N LEU A 8 2.59 -1.57 -11.45
CA LEU A 8 2.92 -0.40 -10.61
C LEU A 8 2.53 0.93 -11.26
N GLU A 9 2.61 1.05 -12.59
CA GLU A 9 2.31 2.30 -13.29
C GLU A 9 0.82 2.63 -13.21
N THR A 10 -0.04 1.62 -13.37
CA THR A 10 -1.50 1.77 -13.40
C THR A 10 -2.16 1.64 -12.02
N LEU A 11 -1.38 1.53 -10.94
CA LEU A 11 -1.96 1.44 -9.60
C LEU A 11 -2.69 2.74 -9.21
N PRO A 12 -3.85 2.63 -8.54
CA PRO A 12 -4.54 3.77 -7.98
C PRO A 12 -3.74 4.39 -6.81
N ASP A 13 -4.06 5.63 -6.45
CA ASP A 13 -3.36 6.36 -5.39
C ASP A 13 -3.54 5.74 -4.01
N LEU A 14 -4.65 5.02 -3.80
CA LEU A 14 -4.96 4.33 -2.55
C LEU A 14 -5.05 2.82 -2.76
N LEU A 15 -4.18 2.10 -2.07
CA LEU A 15 -4.05 0.66 -2.15
C LEU A 15 -4.71 -0.03 -0.95
N THR A 16 -5.33 -1.17 -1.21
CA THR A 16 -5.84 -2.07 -0.19
C THR A 16 -4.71 -2.77 0.56
N VAL A 17 -5.03 -3.35 1.73
CA VAL A 17 -4.06 -4.16 2.49
C VAL A 17 -3.47 -5.31 1.66
N ARG A 18 -4.27 -5.93 0.78
CA ARG A 18 -3.83 -7.08 -0.03
C ARG A 18 -2.86 -6.65 -1.13
N GLU A 19 -3.16 -5.57 -1.84
CA GLU A 19 -2.28 -5.05 -2.89
C GLU A 19 -0.93 -4.62 -2.31
N VAL A 20 -0.91 -3.92 -1.18
CA VAL A 20 0.34 -3.55 -0.50
C VAL A 20 1.14 -4.78 -0.06
N ALA A 21 0.45 -5.80 0.46
CA ALA A 21 1.08 -7.05 0.89
C ALA A 21 1.75 -7.77 -0.29
N GLU A 22 1.09 -7.79 -1.45
CA GLU A 22 1.61 -8.38 -2.69
C GLU A 22 2.82 -7.59 -3.22
N ILE A 23 2.73 -6.26 -3.29
CA ILE A 23 3.82 -5.38 -3.74
C ILE A 23 5.07 -5.56 -2.88
N LEU A 24 4.91 -5.57 -1.56
CA LEU A 24 6.01 -5.65 -0.60
C LEU A 24 6.41 -7.11 -0.27
N ARG A 25 5.73 -8.10 -0.87
CA ARG A 25 5.95 -9.54 -0.66
C ARG A 25 5.93 -9.95 0.82
N VAL A 26 4.96 -9.42 1.57
CA VAL A 26 4.74 -9.76 2.98
C VAL A 26 3.30 -10.18 3.23
N SER A 27 3.01 -10.73 4.41
CA SER A 27 1.62 -11.06 4.75
C SER A 27 0.74 -9.81 4.93
N PRO A 28 -0.57 -9.87 4.62
CA PRO A 28 -1.53 -8.81 4.97
C PRO A 28 -1.54 -8.46 6.46
N LEU A 29 -1.24 -9.42 7.33
CA LEU A 29 -1.13 -9.19 8.78
C LEU A 29 0.06 -8.30 9.12
N THR A 30 1.19 -8.47 8.43
CA THR A 30 2.37 -7.61 8.56
C THR A 30 2.02 -6.16 8.23
N ILE A 31 1.32 -5.93 7.12
CA ILE A 31 0.86 -4.59 6.73
C ILE A 31 -0.07 -3.98 7.80
N LYS A 32 -1.02 -4.76 8.32
CA LYS A 32 -1.89 -4.30 9.43
C LYS A 32 -1.10 -3.94 10.70
N ARG A 33 -0.04 -4.69 11.02
CA ARG A 33 0.86 -4.43 12.16
C ARG A 33 1.68 -3.15 11.94
N TRP A 34 2.19 -2.92 10.73
CA TRP A 34 2.90 -1.69 10.39
C TRP A 34 2.03 -0.46 10.52
N GLY A 35 0.76 -0.53 10.08
CA GLY A 35 -0.22 0.54 10.31
C GLY A 35 -0.45 0.83 11.80
N LYS A 36 -0.52 -0.19 12.66
CA LYS A 36 -0.66 0.00 14.11
C LYS A 36 0.59 0.62 14.74
N ARG A 37 1.78 0.31 14.20
CA ARG A 37 3.08 0.80 14.69
C ARG A 37 3.51 2.14 14.09
N GLY A 38 2.72 2.73 13.18
CA GLY A 38 3.05 3.98 12.50
C GLY A 38 4.08 3.88 11.37
N LYS A 39 4.66 2.69 11.10
CA LYS A 39 5.65 2.50 10.02
C LYS A 39 5.05 2.74 8.63
N LEU A 40 3.79 2.35 8.44
CA LEU A 40 3.04 2.60 7.21
C LEU A 40 1.61 3.00 7.61
N PRO A 41 1.37 4.29 7.92
CA PRO A 41 0.10 4.76 8.44
C PRO A 41 -1.07 4.42 7.50
N ALA A 42 -2.13 3.85 8.06
CA ALA A 42 -3.33 3.47 7.31
C ALA A 42 -4.38 4.58 7.36
N ILE A 43 -4.98 4.90 6.21
CA ILE A 43 -6.19 5.71 6.12
C ILE A 43 -7.38 4.80 6.38
N ARG A 44 -8.21 5.14 7.37
CA ARG A 44 -9.49 4.46 7.59
C ARG A 44 -10.55 5.16 6.76
N ILE A 45 -11.21 4.41 5.87
CA ILE A 45 -12.14 4.99 4.88
C ILE A 45 -13.61 4.82 5.26
N ASN A 46 -13.92 4.01 6.27
CA ASN A 46 -15.29 3.76 6.73
C ASN A 46 -15.32 3.34 8.20
N SER A 47 -16.54 3.26 8.75
CA SER A 47 -16.82 2.85 10.14
C SER A 47 -16.43 1.40 10.43
N ARG A 48 -16.44 0.51 9.43
CA ARG A 48 -15.96 -0.88 9.56
C ARG A 48 -14.45 -0.94 9.87
N GLY A 49 -13.70 0.11 9.54
CA GLY A 49 -12.26 0.18 9.76
C GLY A 49 -11.44 -0.39 8.60
N ASP A 50 -11.99 -0.37 7.39
CA ASP A 50 -11.23 -0.71 6.19
C ASP A 50 -10.05 0.25 6.01
N ARG A 51 -8.90 -0.33 5.64
CA ARG A 51 -7.63 0.38 5.55
C ARG A 51 -7.23 0.58 4.10
N ARG A 52 -6.72 1.77 3.82
CA ARG A 52 -6.03 2.13 2.58
C ARG A 52 -4.66 2.71 2.88
N TYR A 53 -3.76 2.58 1.93
CA TYR A 53 -2.39 3.09 2.02
C TYR A 53 -2.07 3.88 0.75
N LYS A 54 -1.37 4.99 0.91
CA LYS A 54 -0.94 5.81 -0.23
C LYS A 54 0.06 5.02 -1.07
N LYS A 55 -0.15 4.98 -2.40
CA LYS A 55 0.78 4.41 -3.39
C LYS A 55 2.19 4.96 -3.19
N GLU A 56 2.30 6.28 -3.05
CA GLU A 56 3.57 6.99 -2.80
C GLU A 56 4.36 6.42 -1.61
N ALA A 57 3.70 6.23 -0.46
CA ALA A 57 4.35 5.69 0.73
C ALA A 57 4.82 4.24 0.55
N VAL A 58 4.07 3.44 -0.21
CA VAL A 58 4.43 2.06 -0.53
C VAL A 58 5.61 2.01 -1.50
N LEU A 59 5.61 2.87 -2.53
CA LEU A 59 6.72 3.01 -3.47
C LEU A 59 7.99 3.53 -2.79
N TRP A 60 7.86 4.47 -1.85
CA TRP A 60 8.98 4.97 -1.05
C TRP A 60 9.66 3.86 -0.25
N LEU A 61 8.89 2.90 0.30
CA LEU A 61 9.44 1.73 0.98
C LEU A 61 10.20 0.78 0.05
N LEU A 62 9.95 0.83 -1.25
CA LEU A 62 10.72 0.12 -2.28
C LEU A 62 11.93 0.93 -2.77
N GLY A 63 12.17 2.12 -2.21
CA GLY A 63 13.23 3.04 -2.65
C GLY A 63 12.88 3.81 -3.93
N ILE A 64 11.65 3.70 -4.43
CA ILE A 64 11.19 4.45 -5.60
C ILE A 64 10.77 5.83 -5.13
N GLN A 65 11.59 6.83 -5.43
CA GLN A 65 11.26 8.22 -5.13
C GLN A 65 10.31 8.77 -6.20
N PRO A 66 9.32 9.60 -5.83
CA PRO A 66 8.55 10.34 -6.81
C PRO A 66 9.52 11.20 -7.64
N LYS A 67 9.32 11.24 -8.96
CA LYS A 67 10.03 12.20 -9.80
C LYS A 67 9.62 13.59 -9.33
N GLU A 68 10.53 14.33 -8.72
CA GLU A 68 10.34 15.76 -8.53
C GLU A 68 10.19 16.37 -9.92
N ASN A 69 8.98 16.85 -10.24
CA ASN A 69 8.79 17.71 -11.39
C ASN A 69 9.37 19.07 -10.98
N ILE A 70 10.65 19.29 -11.29
CA ILE A 70 11.27 20.61 -11.33
C ILE A 70 10.86 21.29 -12.64
#